data_AF-A0AAU9W6Q3-F1
#
_entry.id   AF-A0AAU9W6Q3-F1
#
_cell.length_a   1.000
_cell.length_b   1.000
_cell.length_c   1.000
_cell.angle_alpha   90.00
_cell.angle_beta   90.00
_cell.angle_gamma   90.00
#
_symmetry.space_group_name_H-M   'P 1'
#
loop_
_entity.id
_entity.type
_entity.pdbx_description
1 polymer ?
#
loop_
_entity_poly.entity_id
_entity_poly.type
_entity_poly.pdbx_seq_one_letter_code
_entity_poly.pdbx_strand_id
1 'polypeptide(L)'
;MSTRTNYYHNSTATFQQAKLIISGDISPNPGPTNCKIYDRTASSSPSSTGSKPNSTRHNEVRISHLNIRSLKCREHYLLLKDFIASKDIDIFTLSETWLNENVLDHEIQIPGFNIHRLDRSHKHGGGVCVYVNEQFKVQSLADISGIFPSGLHQLWLKIQIRNLRSFLVCTVYRPPHSDQLYFRDAVLAFKCMSGLAPVYLSDKLITRSTVSKRELETRNSQMLNIPLFRTATGQKTFYYRTVNIWNNLNNDIKVCIDVNSFRSKLRGVLLDKFKREE
;
A
#
# COMPACT_ATOMS: atom_id res chain seq x y z
N MET A 1 32.43 -9.33 -18.34
CA MET A 1 31.33 -10.21 -17.89
C MET A 1 30.03 -9.47 -18.09
N SER A 2 29.17 -9.95 -18.98
CA SER A 2 27.89 -9.30 -19.33
C SER A 2 26.86 -9.58 -18.22
N THR A 3 26.53 -8.57 -17.42
CA THR A 3 25.45 -8.63 -16.43
C THR A 3 24.12 -8.46 -17.14
N ARG A 4 23.46 -9.58 -17.46
CA ARG A 4 22.05 -9.58 -17.91
C ARG A 4 21.17 -9.09 -16.77
N THR A 5 20.68 -7.86 -16.88
CA THR A 5 19.56 -7.34 -16.08
C THR A 5 18.27 -8.02 -16.53
N ASN A 6 17.63 -8.76 -15.63
CA ASN A 6 16.31 -9.36 -15.90
C ASN A 6 15.25 -8.25 -15.99
N TYR A 7 14.77 -8.00 -17.20
CA TYR A 7 13.65 -7.10 -17.47
C TYR A 7 12.34 -7.74 -17.01
N TYR A 8 11.56 -7.05 -16.17
CA TYR A 8 10.22 -7.49 -15.77
C TYR A 8 9.21 -6.81 -16.68
N HIS A 9 8.54 -7.57 -17.55
CA HIS A 9 7.72 -7.05 -18.66
C HIS A 9 6.43 -6.31 -18.24
N ASN A 10 6.15 -6.18 -16.93
CA ASN A 10 4.91 -5.62 -16.37
C ASN A 10 5.12 -4.40 -15.44
N SER A 11 6.31 -3.79 -15.36
CA SER A 11 6.57 -2.58 -14.54
C SER A 11 5.71 -1.38 -14.94
N THR A 12 5.45 -1.23 -16.23
CA THR A 12 4.86 -0.01 -16.80
C THR A 12 3.33 0.07 -16.70
N ALA A 13 2.64 -1.05 -16.44
CA ALA A 13 1.17 -1.06 -16.33
C ALA A 13 0.66 -0.32 -15.07
N THR A 14 1.52 -0.12 -14.07
CA THR A 14 1.20 0.55 -12.80
C THR A 14 1.46 2.05 -12.78
N PHE A 15 2.29 2.59 -13.68
CA PHE A 15 2.54 4.03 -13.74
C PHE A 15 1.64 4.69 -14.80
N GLN A 16 0.34 4.74 -14.52
CA GLN A 16 -0.55 5.63 -15.28
C GLN A 16 -0.66 6.96 -14.53
N GLN A 17 -0.02 8.01 -15.05
CA GLN A 17 -0.04 9.37 -14.49
C GLN A 17 -1.47 9.89 -14.27
N ALA A 18 -2.44 9.45 -15.09
CA ALA A 18 -3.86 9.75 -14.93
C ALA A 18 -4.50 9.05 -13.72
N LYS A 19 -4.07 7.84 -13.34
CA LYS A 19 -4.63 7.08 -12.20
C LYS A 19 -4.10 7.52 -10.84
N LEU A 20 -2.94 8.19 -10.79
CA LEU A 20 -2.41 8.82 -9.58
C LEU A 20 -3.30 9.95 -9.06
N ILE A 21 -4.06 10.60 -9.95
CA ILE A 21 -5.06 11.62 -9.60
C ILE A 21 -6.39 10.98 -9.12
N ILE A 22 -6.60 9.68 -9.40
CA ILE A 22 -7.86 8.95 -9.18
C ILE A 22 -7.73 7.95 -7.99
N SER A 23 -6.71 8.06 -7.12
CA SER A 23 -6.68 7.24 -5.91
C SER A 23 -7.75 7.73 -4.92
N GLY A 24 -8.98 7.28 -5.14
CA GLY A 24 -10.18 7.60 -4.38
C GLY A 24 -10.25 6.90 -3.03
N ASP A 25 -9.27 7.16 -2.17
CA ASP A 25 -9.34 6.85 -0.74
C ASP A 25 -8.56 7.88 0.10
N ILE A 26 -8.55 9.13 -0.37
CA ILE A 26 -8.18 10.29 0.43
C ILE A 26 -9.52 10.96 0.76
N SER A 27 -9.97 10.86 2.01
CA SER A 27 -11.09 11.68 2.49
C SER A 27 -10.74 13.14 2.19
N PRO A 28 -11.56 13.89 1.43
CA PRO A 28 -11.20 15.23 1.00
C PRO A 28 -11.09 16.23 2.16
N ASN A 29 -11.41 15.87 3.41
CA ASN A 29 -11.27 16.76 4.57
C ASN A 29 -11.23 15.99 5.92
N PRO A 30 -10.07 15.89 6.61
CA PRO A 30 -10.03 15.56 8.03
C PRO A 30 -9.88 16.84 8.89
N GLY A 31 -10.63 17.90 8.59
CA GLY A 31 -10.57 19.16 9.33
C GLY A 31 -11.87 19.97 9.31
N PRO A 32 -12.11 20.88 10.29
CA PRO A 32 -13.36 21.62 10.40
C PRO A 32 -13.57 22.60 9.24
N THR A 33 -14.77 22.59 8.66
CA THR A 33 -15.15 23.26 7.40
C THR A 33 -15.43 24.76 7.49
N ASN A 34 -14.72 25.51 8.34
CA ASN A 34 -14.94 26.95 8.47
C ASN A 34 -13.69 27.76 8.07
N CYS A 35 -13.46 27.89 6.76
CA CYS A 35 -12.66 28.98 6.21
C CYS A 35 -13.54 29.73 5.20
N LYS A 36 -13.97 30.94 5.58
CA LYS A 36 -14.77 31.84 4.75
C LYS A 36 -13.94 32.28 3.53
N ILE A 37 -14.37 31.90 2.34
CA ILE A 37 -13.82 32.38 1.07
C ILE A 37 -14.43 33.76 0.81
N TYR A 38 -13.59 34.79 0.70
CA TYR A 38 -13.98 36.09 0.19
C TYR A 38 -14.01 36.02 -1.34
N ASP A 39 -15.21 35.98 -1.93
CA ASP A 39 -15.41 36.21 -3.35
C ASP A 39 -15.05 37.66 -3.70
N ARG A 40 -14.17 37.84 -4.69
CA ARG A 40 -13.97 39.12 -5.37
C ARG A 40 -13.98 38.88 -6.88
N THR A 41 -15.18 38.80 -7.44
CA THR A 41 -15.40 38.93 -8.88
C THR A 41 -15.37 40.41 -9.26
N ALA A 42 -14.34 40.83 -10.00
CA ALA A 42 -14.40 42.04 -10.81
C ALA A 42 -13.62 41.80 -12.11
N SER A 43 -14.33 42.04 -13.20
CA SER A 43 -13.97 41.93 -14.61
C SER A 43 -12.68 42.65 -15.03
N SER A 44 -11.83 42.00 -15.84
CA SER A 44 -11.08 42.66 -16.92
C SER A 44 -10.57 41.65 -17.96
N SER A 45 -10.69 42.05 -19.23
CA SER A 45 -10.42 41.31 -20.47
C SER A 45 -8.93 41.00 -20.70
N PRO A 46 -8.57 40.06 -21.61
CA PRO A 46 -7.19 39.59 -21.75
C PRO A 46 -6.35 40.51 -22.65
N SER A 47 -5.32 41.13 -22.10
CA SER A 47 -4.24 41.75 -22.88
C SER A 47 -3.01 40.82 -22.89
N SER A 48 -2.60 40.43 -24.08
CA SER A 48 -1.43 39.62 -24.39
C SER A 48 -0.13 40.41 -24.22
N THR A 49 0.65 40.10 -23.18
CA THR A 49 2.10 40.33 -23.15
C THR A 49 2.76 39.26 -22.29
N GLY A 50 3.77 38.60 -22.84
CA GLY A 50 4.50 37.52 -22.19
C GLY A 50 5.25 37.98 -20.95
N SER A 51 4.74 37.60 -19.78
CA SER A 51 5.49 37.54 -18.54
C SER A 51 5.12 36.20 -17.88
N LYS A 52 6.12 35.37 -17.57
CA LYS A 52 5.91 34.18 -16.72
C LYS A 52 5.15 34.64 -15.47
N PRO A 53 4.05 33.98 -15.08
CA PRO A 53 3.34 34.37 -13.87
C PRO A 53 4.31 34.19 -12.71
N ASN A 54 4.64 35.29 -12.03
CA ASN A 54 5.29 35.26 -10.73
C ASN A 54 4.39 34.45 -9.80
N SER A 55 4.70 33.16 -9.63
CA SER A 55 3.90 32.25 -8.83
C SER A 55 3.91 32.74 -7.38
N THR A 56 2.73 33.09 -6.89
CA THR A 56 2.37 33.58 -5.55
C THR A 56 2.54 32.51 -4.46
N ARG A 57 3.66 31.77 -4.47
CA ARG A 57 3.85 30.51 -3.74
C ARG A 57 4.22 30.65 -2.26
N HIS A 58 4.11 31.83 -1.68
CA HIS A 58 4.88 32.13 -0.46
C HIS A 58 4.48 31.31 0.79
N ASN A 59 3.33 30.62 0.81
CA ASN A 59 2.79 29.99 2.02
C ASN A 59 2.28 28.53 1.88
N GLU A 60 2.48 27.86 0.74
CA GLU A 60 1.98 26.48 0.55
C GLU A 60 3.13 25.46 0.52
N VAL A 61 2.87 24.28 1.08
CA VAL A 61 3.80 23.14 1.08
C VAL A 61 3.10 21.98 0.40
N ARG A 62 3.67 21.46 -0.68
CA ARG A 62 3.10 20.32 -1.40
C ARG A 62 3.77 19.03 -0.99
N ILE A 63 2.96 18.11 -0.47
CA ILE A 63 3.37 16.79 -0.06
C ILE A 63 2.67 15.75 -0.94
N SER A 64 3.39 14.73 -1.38
CA SER A 64 2.83 13.62 -2.16
C SER A 64 3.32 12.27 -1.64
N HIS A 65 2.51 11.22 -1.85
CA HIS A 65 2.86 9.85 -1.49
C HIS A 65 2.69 8.91 -2.69
N LEU A 66 3.63 7.98 -2.86
CA LEU A 66 3.49 6.89 -3.83
C LEU A 66 4.05 5.58 -3.26
N ASN A 67 3.26 4.52 -3.37
CA ASN A 67 3.79 3.17 -3.28
C ASN A 67 4.46 2.84 -4.64
N ILE A 68 5.79 2.94 -4.69
CA ILE A 68 6.57 2.91 -5.96
C ILE A 68 6.87 1.49 -6.45
N ARG A 69 6.64 0.47 -5.61
CA ARG A 69 6.83 -0.95 -5.97
C ARG A 69 8.17 -1.23 -6.64
N SER A 70 9.27 -0.62 -6.15
CA SER A 70 10.66 -0.66 -6.66
C SER A 70 11.16 0.69 -7.21
N LEU A 71 11.88 1.46 -6.39
CA LEU A 71 12.61 2.66 -6.83
C LEU A 71 13.89 2.33 -7.60
N LYS A 72 14.52 1.18 -7.33
CA LYS A 72 15.68 0.68 -8.10
C LYS A 72 15.39 0.45 -9.59
N CYS A 73 14.11 0.45 -9.99
CA CYS A 73 13.75 0.35 -11.40
C CYS A 73 14.02 1.71 -12.07
N ARG A 74 14.92 1.72 -13.06
CA ARG A 74 15.33 2.95 -13.76
C ARG A 74 14.15 3.73 -14.34
N GLU A 75 13.19 3.03 -14.92
CA GLU A 75 11.96 3.63 -15.47
C GLU A 75 11.14 4.32 -14.36
N HIS A 76 10.89 3.63 -13.24
CA HIS A 76 10.15 4.20 -12.11
C HIS A 76 10.82 5.45 -11.55
N TYR A 77 12.16 5.43 -11.41
CA TYR A 77 12.91 6.59 -10.94
C TYR A 77 12.82 7.77 -11.93
N LEU A 78 12.94 7.55 -13.24
CA LEU A 78 12.81 8.60 -14.25
C LEU A 78 11.42 9.24 -14.21
N LEU A 79 10.39 8.39 -14.18
CA LEU A 79 9.00 8.84 -14.10
C LEU A 79 8.69 9.61 -12.81
N LEU A 80 9.26 9.18 -11.68
CA LEU A 80 9.18 9.91 -10.42
C LEU A 80 9.84 11.28 -10.53
N LYS A 81 11.05 11.34 -11.07
CA LYS A 81 11.82 12.58 -11.26
C LYS A 81 11.04 13.59 -12.10
N ASP A 82 10.50 13.15 -13.24
CA ASP A 82 9.70 13.99 -14.14
C ASP A 82 8.40 14.44 -13.46
N PHE A 83 7.77 13.54 -12.68
CA PHE A 83 6.56 13.87 -11.94
C PHE A 83 6.80 14.95 -10.88
N ILE A 84 7.86 14.82 -10.08
CA ILE A 84 8.25 15.81 -9.05
C ILE A 84 8.49 17.18 -9.70
N ALA A 85 9.23 17.22 -10.82
CA ALA A 85 9.49 18.45 -11.56
C ALA A 85 8.20 19.08 -12.13
N SER A 86 7.29 18.26 -12.66
CA SER A 86 6.05 18.75 -13.29
C SER A 86 4.99 19.27 -12.31
N LYS A 87 4.96 18.72 -11.08
CA LYS A 87 3.95 19.05 -10.05
C LYS A 87 4.48 20.01 -9.00
N ASP A 88 5.78 20.32 -9.04
CA ASP A 88 6.45 21.29 -8.18
C ASP A 88 6.19 20.95 -6.70
N ILE A 89 6.54 19.71 -6.35
CA ILE A 89 6.31 19.06 -5.05
C ILE A 89 7.48 19.39 -4.11
N ASP A 90 7.22 19.73 -2.85
CA ASP A 90 8.28 20.05 -1.89
C ASP A 90 8.74 18.84 -1.07
N ILE A 91 7.82 17.91 -0.78
CA ILE A 91 8.10 16.68 -0.02
C ILE A 91 7.45 15.50 -0.74
N PHE A 92 8.25 14.52 -1.14
CA PHE A 92 7.77 13.32 -1.80
C PHE A 92 8.07 12.09 -0.95
N THR A 93 7.02 11.42 -0.47
CA THR A 93 7.13 10.22 0.36
C THR A 93 6.89 8.97 -0.49
N LEU A 94 7.68 7.93 -0.23
CA LEU A 94 7.65 6.66 -0.96
C LEU A 94 7.51 5.49 0.00
N SER A 95 6.65 4.55 -0.35
CA SER A 95 6.58 3.22 0.25
C SER A 95 6.93 2.15 -0.77
N GLU A 96 7.38 0.98 -0.31
CA GLU A 96 7.83 -0.13 -1.17
C GLU A 96 8.95 0.30 -2.14
N THR A 97 9.97 0.96 -1.60
CA THR A 97 11.13 1.42 -2.37
C THR A 97 11.99 0.26 -2.86
N TRP A 98 12.02 -0.84 -2.11
CA TRP A 98 12.82 -2.05 -2.38
C TRP A 98 14.32 -1.76 -2.52
N LEU A 99 14.78 -0.68 -1.88
CA LEU A 99 16.17 -0.32 -1.75
C LEU A 99 16.86 -1.19 -0.69
N ASN A 100 18.17 -1.24 -0.77
CA ASN A 100 19.06 -1.88 0.18
C ASN A 100 20.39 -1.11 0.26
N GLU A 101 21.26 -1.56 1.16
CA GLU A 101 22.59 -0.99 1.41
C GLU A 101 23.51 -0.93 0.18
N ASN A 102 23.26 -1.75 -0.86
CA ASN A 102 24.06 -1.74 -2.08
C ASN A 102 23.64 -0.64 -3.07
N VAL A 103 22.50 0.03 -2.85
CA VAL A 103 22.09 1.17 -3.68
C VAL A 103 22.60 2.43 -3.03
N LEU A 104 23.48 3.15 -3.70
CA LEU A 104 24.05 4.40 -3.21
C LEU A 104 23.07 5.56 -3.42
N ASP A 105 23.08 6.55 -2.53
CA ASP A 105 22.14 7.68 -2.59
C ASP A 105 22.24 8.45 -3.91
N HIS A 106 23.45 8.54 -4.49
CA HIS A 106 23.65 9.21 -5.78
C HIS A 106 22.96 8.51 -6.96
N GLU A 107 22.71 7.19 -6.88
CA GLU A 107 22.01 6.44 -7.93
C GLU A 107 20.53 6.83 -8.01
N ILE A 108 19.98 7.30 -6.90
CA ILE A 108 18.58 7.70 -6.74
C ILE A 108 18.43 9.18 -6.39
N GLN A 109 19.47 9.99 -6.61
CA GLN A 109 19.47 11.41 -6.30
C GLN A 109 18.54 12.19 -7.21
N ILE A 110 17.68 13.03 -6.62
CA ILE A 110 16.86 13.99 -7.38
C ILE A 110 17.44 15.38 -7.11
N PRO A 111 17.84 16.15 -8.14
CA PRO A 111 18.37 17.50 -7.94
C PRO A 111 17.39 18.39 -7.16
N GLY A 112 17.89 19.12 -6.15
CA GLY A 112 17.07 19.97 -5.30
C GLY A 112 16.42 19.28 -4.10
N PHE A 113 16.70 17.98 -3.87
CA PHE A 113 16.12 17.22 -2.77
C PHE A 113 17.16 16.46 -1.95
N ASN A 114 16.98 16.47 -0.63
CA ASN A 114 17.65 15.58 0.30
C ASN A 114 16.89 14.25 0.42
N ILE A 115 17.62 13.16 0.55
CA ILE A 115 17.07 11.80 0.70
C ILE A 115 17.10 11.38 2.16
N HIS A 116 15.97 10.87 2.65
CA HIS A 116 15.88 10.18 3.93
C HIS A 116 15.21 8.83 3.70
N ARG A 117 15.89 7.72 4.00
CA ARG A 117 15.36 6.37 3.72
C ARG A 117 15.54 5.41 4.88
N LEU A 118 14.70 4.39 4.88
CA LEU A 118 14.77 3.24 5.76
C LEU A 118 14.64 1.99 4.89
N ASP A 119 15.75 1.28 4.80
CA ASP A 119 15.94 0.14 3.91
C ASP A 119 15.80 -1.19 4.62
N ARG A 120 15.44 -2.22 3.85
CA ARG A 120 15.25 -3.56 4.39
C ARG A 120 16.36 -4.49 3.91
N SER A 121 17.18 -4.97 4.82
CA SER A 121 18.39 -5.76 4.48
C SER A 121 18.07 -7.22 4.11
N HIS A 122 17.08 -7.85 4.75
CA HIS A 122 16.95 -9.32 4.74
C HIS A 122 15.86 -9.91 3.84
N LYS A 123 15.07 -9.10 3.13
CA LYS A 123 13.99 -9.59 2.25
C LYS A 123 13.77 -8.64 1.08
N HIS A 124 13.39 -9.21 -0.06
CA HIS A 124 12.81 -8.44 -1.14
C HIS A 124 11.50 -7.78 -0.69
N GLY A 125 11.37 -6.49 -0.99
CA GLY A 125 10.14 -5.75 -0.76
C GLY A 125 10.08 -4.98 0.57
N GLY A 126 9.33 -3.88 0.54
CA GLY A 126 9.24 -2.91 1.63
C GLY A 126 10.22 -1.75 1.44
N GLY A 127 10.56 -1.11 2.56
CA GLY A 127 11.37 0.11 2.59
C GLY A 127 10.51 1.37 2.42
N VAL A 128 10.99 2.47 2.98
CA VAL A 128 10.41 3.80 2.82
C VAL A 128 11.51 4.80 2.48
N CYS A 129 11.18 5.82 1.69
CA CYS A 129 12.10 6.88 1.30
C CYS A 129 11.33 8.19 1.22
N VAL A 130 11.96 9.29 1.59
CA VAL A 130 11.38 10.62 1.55
C VAL A 130 12.39 11.53 0.88
N TYR A 131 11.96 12.16 -0.20
CA TYR A 131 12.64 13.30 -0.80
C TYR A 131 12.09 14.57 -0.16
N VAL A 132 12.96 15.41 0.39
CA VAL A 132 12.59 16.71 0.96
C VAL A 132 13.37 17.79 0.23
N ASN A 133 12.70 18.87 -0.20
CA ASN A 133 13.35 20.03 -0.79
C ASN A 133 14.56 20.46 0.04
N GLU A 134 15.72 20.61 -0.58
CA GLU A 134 17.00 20.87 0.08
C GLU A 134 17.01 22.18 0.90
N GLN A 135 16.09 23.11 0.59
CA GLN A 135 15.92 24.36 1.32
C GLN A 135 15.26 24.18 2.70
N PHE A 136 14.64 23.03 2.97
CA PHE A 136 13.98 22.76 4.23
C PHE A 136 14.96 22.17 5.25
N LYS A 137 14.85 22.61 6.50
CA LYS A 137 15.60 22.03 7.60
C LYS A 137 14.91 20.74 8.03
N VAL A 138 15.64 19.63 8.04
CA VAL A 138 15.10 18.31 8.40
C VAL A 138 15.86 17.74 9.58
N GLN A 139 15.11 17.22 10.55
CA GLN A 139 15.62 16.43 11.66
C GLN A 139 14.95 15.06 11.63
N SER A 140 15.73 13.99 11.50
CA SER A 140 15.22 12.63 11.64
C SER A 140 14.94 12.32 13.12
N LEU A 141 13.76 11.77 13.41
CA LEU A 141 13.41 11.30 14.76
C LEU A 141 13.74 9.82 14.89
N ALA A 142 15.03 9.53 15.14
CA ALA A 142 15.56 8.16 15.15
C ALA A 142 14.90 7.25 16.20
N ASP A 143 14.52 7.80 17.37
CA ASP A 143 13.96 7.03 18.49
C ASP A 143 12.63 6.34 18.16
N ILE A 144 11.90 6.87 17.17
CA ILE A 144 10.59 6.36 16.73
C ILE A 144 10.60 5.94 15.25
N SER A 145 11.75 6.02 14.59
CA SER A 145 11.94 5.60 13.20
C SER A 145 12.67 4.27 13.17
N GLY A 146 12.14 3.31 12.42
CA GLY A 146 12.75 2.00 12.34
C GLY A 146 11.88 0.96 11.66
N ILE A 147 12.46 -0.22 11.51
CA ILE A 147 11.76 -1.44 11.13
C ILE A 147 11.49 -2.21 12.41
N PHE A 148 10.22 -2.29 12.80
CA PHE A 148 9.80 -2.95 14.03
C PHE A 148 9.65 -4.47 13.84
N PRO A 149 9.61 -5.27 14.91
CA PRO A 149 9.44 -6.73 14.83
C PRO A 149 8.19 -7.16 14.04
N SER A 150 7.12 -6.35 14.07
CA SER A 150 5.91 -6.55 13.26
C SER A 150 6.14 -6.40 11.74
N GLY A 151 7.35 -6.03 11.33
CA GLY A 151 7.70 -5.63 9.98
C GLY A 151 7.20 -4.25 9.61
N LEU A 152 6.64 -3.47 10.54
CA LEU A 152 6.25 -2.08 10.29
C LEU A 152 7.49 -1.24 10.00
N HIS A 153 7.55 -0.59 8.84
CA HIS A 153 8.60 0.36 8.50
C HIS A 153 8.04 1.75 8.71
N GLN A 154 8.71 2.56 9.51
CA GLN A 154 8.25 3.88 9.87
C GLN A 154 9.42 4.85 9.89
N LEU A 155 9.29 5.96 9.17
CA LEU A 155 10.28 7.03 9.10
C LEU A 155 9.63 8.36 9.47
N TRP A 156 10.09 8.95 10.56
CA TRP A 156 9.63 10.23 11.07
C TRP A 156 10.66 11.32 10.80
N LEU A 157 10.21 12.38 10.14
CA LEU A 157 10.99 13.58 9.88
C LEU A 157 10.29 14.77 10.49
N LYS A 158 11.02 15.53 11.31
CA LYS A 158 10.63 16.87 11.73
C LYS A 158 11.17 17.86 10.70
N ILE A 159 10.26 18.55 10.01
CA ILE A 159 10.59 19.45 8.91
C ILE A 159 10.27 20.88 9.36
N GLN A 160 11.24 21.77 9.18
CA GLN A 160 11.10 23.20 9.40
C GLN A 160 11.34 23.95 8.09
N ILE A 161 10.38 24.79 7.74
CA ILE A 161 10.41 25.60 6.53
C ILE A 161 10.74 27.03 6.92
N ARG A 162 11.91 27.53 6.48
CA ARG A 162 12.39 28.88 6.82
C ARG A 162 12.33 29.12 8.34
N ASN A 163 11.62 30.16 8.77
CA ASN A 163 11.41 30.54 10.17
C ASN A 163 10.00 30.17 10.68
N LEU A 164 9.29 29.28 9.99
CA LEU A 164 7.97 28.80 10.40
C LEU A 164 8.08 27.71 11.46
N ARG A 165 6.96 27.41 12.12
CA ARG A 165 6.86 26.28 13.05
C ARG A 165 7.15 24.97 12.31
N SER A 166 7.92 24.09 12.95
CA SER A 166 8.18 22.75 12.43
C SER A 166 6.93 21.88 12.49
N PHE A 167 6.81 20.95 11.55
CA PHE A 167 5.79 19.89 11.54
C PHE A 167 6.45 18.52 11.36
N LEU A 168 5.69 17.45 11.62
CA LEU A 168 6.16 16.07 11.48
C LEU A 168 5.58 15.44 10.21
N VAL A 169 6.42 14.72 9.48
CA VAL A 169 6.02 13.85 8.38
C VAL A 169 6.40 12.42 8.75
N CYS A 170 5.41 11.53 8.72
CA CYS A 170 5.58 10.12 8.99
C CYS A 170 5.29 9.31 7.73
N THR A 171 6.31 8.64 7.21
CA THR A 171 6.14 7.71 6.08
C THR A 171 6.13 6.29 6.62
N VAL A 172 5.04 5.58 6.37
CA VAL A 172 4.82 4.24 6.91
C VAL A 172 4.59 3.25 5.77
N TYR A 173 5.28 2.12 5.84
CA TYR A 173 4.91 0.92 5.11
C TYR A 173 4.61 -0.19 6.10
N ARG A 174 3.38 -0.70 6.06
CA ARG A 174 2.96 -1.85 6.86
C ARG A 174 2.84 -3.06 5.93
N PRO A 175 3.76 -4.02 5.99
CA PRO A 175 3.60 -5.27 5.27
C PRO A 175 2.28 -5.94 5.67
N PRO A 176 1.63 -6.64 4.75
CA PRO A 176 0.45 -7.41 5.10
C PRO A 176 0.83 -8.47 6.16
N HIS A 177 0.21 -8.38 7.33
CA HIS A 177 0.39 -9.37 8.39
C HIS A 177 -0.35 -10.66 8.00
N SER A 178 0.28 -11.81 8.21
CA SER A 178 -0.30 -13.13 7.89
C SER A 178 -1.70 -13.30 8.49
N ASP A 179 -1.88 -12.88 9.74
CA ASP A 179 -3.14 -13.06 10.46
C ASP A 179 -4.23 -12.09 9.98
N GLN A 180 -3.87 -10.86 9.58
CA GLN A 180 -4.84 -9.91 9.02
C GLN A 180 -5.32 -10.35 7.64
N LEU A 181 -4.42 -10.86 6.80
CA LEU A 181 -4.78 -11.47 5.53
C LEU A 181 -5.66 -12.70 5.75
N TYR A 182 -5.23 -13.59 6.64
CA TYR A 182 -6.00 -14.79 7.03
C TYR A 182 -7.41 -14.42 7.48
N PHE A 183 -7.55 -13.42 8.37
CA PHE A 183 -8.85 -12.95 8.85
C PHE A 183 -9.74 -12.46 7.69
N ARG A 184 -9.21 -11.63 6.79
CA ARG A 184 -9.97 -11.08 5.65
C ARG A 184 -10.41 -12.19 4.70
N ASP A 185 -9.51 -13.10 4.36
CA ASP A 185 -9.81 -14.22 3.47
C ASP A 185 -10.82 -15.19 4.11
N ALA A 186 -10.68 -15.51 5.39
CA ALA A 186 -11.61 -16.36 6.13
C ALA A 186 -13.01 -15.76 6.20
N VAL A 187 -13.12 -14.46 6.47
CA VAL A 187 -14.41 -13.75 6.47
C VAL A 187 -15.05 -13.76 5.08
N LEU A 188 -14.25 -13.59 4.02
CA LEU A 188 -14.77 -13.66 2.66
C LEU A 188 -15.16 -15.10 2.28
N ALA A 189 -14.39 -16.11 2.69
CA ALA A 189 -14.75 -17.52 2.55
C ALA A 189 -16.10 -17.80 3.18
N PHE A 190 -16.29 -17.39 4.43
CA PHE A 190 -17.57 -17.53 5.14
C PHE A 190 -18.71 -16.87 4.36
N LYS A 191 -18.54 -15.62 3.91
CA LYS A 191 -19.57 -14.94 3.11
C LYS A 191 -19.90 -15.68 1.83
N CYS A 192 -18.92 -16.23 1.12
CA CYS A 192 -19.17 -17.05 -0.07
C CYS A 192 -19.95 -18.32 0.27
N MET A 193 -19.56 -19.02 1.33
CA MET A 193 -20.18 -20.28 1.74
C MET A 193 -21.59 -20.11 2.32
N SER A 194 -21.88 -18.95 2.92
CA SER A 194 -23.20 -18.60 3.45
C SER A 194 -24.09 -17.87 2.44
N GLY A 195 -23.66 -17.72 1.18
CA GLY A 195 -24.44 -17.02 0.14
C GLY A 195 -24.57 -15.51 0.32
N LEU A 196 -23.72 -14.90 1.17
CA LEU A 196 -23.71 -13.46 1.46
C LEU A 196 -22.71 -12.66 0.59
N ALA A 197 -21.96 -13.34 -0.28
CA ALA A 197 -21.06 -12.72 -1.25
C ALA A 197 -21.69 -12.76 -2.66
N PRO A 198 -21.28 -11.84 -3.56
CA PRO A 198 -21.70 -11.88 -4.95
C PRO A 198 -21.48 -13.25 -5.61
N VAL A 199 -22.45 -13.69 -6.42
CA VAL A 199 -22.48 -15.02 -7.07
C VAL A 199 -21.17 -15.34 -7.78
N TYR A 200 -20.61 -14.40 -8.55
CA TYR A 200 -19.35 -14.61 -9.28
C TYR A 200 -18.13 -14.91 -8.39
N LEU A 201 -18.16 -14.56 -7.10
CA LEU A 201 -17.13 -14.94 -6.12
C LEU A 201 -17.44 -16.29 -5.49
N SER A 202 -18.70 -16.54 -5.16
CA SER A 202 -19.16 -17.80 -4.57
C SER A 202 -18.94 -18.97 -5.52
N ASP A 203 -19.23 -18.80 -6.82
CA ASP A 203 -19.06 -19.82 -7.86
C ASP A 203 -17.60 -20.26 -8.06
N LYS A 204 -16.63 -19.44 -7.63
CA LYS A 204 -15.22 -19.85 -7.65
C LYS A 204 -14.94 -20.92 -6.60
N LEU A 205 -15.65 -20.92 -5.47
CA LEU A 205 -15.45 -21.86 -4.36
C LEU A 205 -16.28 -23.13 -4.58
N ILE A 206 -15.77 -24.01 -5.42
CA ILE A 206 -16.43 -25.26 -5.79
C ILE A 206 -16.12 -26.35 -4.74
N THR A 207 -17.14 -27.10 -4.31
CA THR A 207 -16.98 -28.23 -3.37
C THR A 207 -16.42 -29.48 -4.04
N ARG A 208 -15.93 -30.44 -3.26
CA ARG A 208 -15.43 -31.71 -3.83
C ARG A 208 -16.54 -32.58 -4.43
N SER A 209 -17.77 -32.51 -3.88
CA SER A 209 -18.93 -33.23 -4.43
C SER A 209 -19.28 -32.76 -5.84
N THR A 210 -19.33 -31.44 -6.04
CA THR A 210 -19.69 -30.83 -7.33
C THR A 210 -18.67 -31.14 -8.43
N VAL A 211 -17.38 -31.23 -8.11
CA VAL A 211 -16.34 -31.63 -9.08
C VAL A 211 -16.39 -33.13 -9.42
N SER A 212 -16.60 -33.97 -8.41
CA SER A 212 -16.54 -35.43 -8.57
C SER A 212 -17.73 -35.98 -9.38
N LYS A 213 -18.83 -35.22 -9.52
CA LYS A 213 -20.12 -35.67 -10.08
C LYS A 213 -20.65 -36.97 -9.44
N ARG A 214 -20.17 -37.29 -8.24
CA ARG A 214 -20.61 -38.44 -7.46
C ARG A 214 -21.65 -37.96 -6.46
N GLU A 215 -22.84 -38.53 -6.51
CA GLU A 215 -23.91 -38.32 -5.51
C GLU A 215 -23.59 -38.95 -4.15
N LEU A 216 -22.47 -39.67 -4.05
CA LEU A 216 -22.04 -40.33 -2.82
C LEU A 216 -21.40 -39.31 -1.86
N GLU A 217 -22.04 -39.11 -0.71
CA GLU A 217 -21.52 -38.33 0.42
C GLU A 217 -20.31 -39.01 1.07
N THR A 218 -19.14 -38.83 0.47
CA THR A 218 -17.87 -39.18 1.15
C THR A 218 -17.63 -38.22 2.32
N ARG A 219 -16.91 -38.65 3.37
CA ARG A 219 -16.63 -37.88 4.60
C ARG A 219 -16.11 -36.43 4.37
N ASN A 220 -15.57 -36.13 3.18
CA ASN A 220 -15.01 -34.83 2.82
C ASN A 220 -15.75 -34.13 1.66
N SER A 221 -16.96 -34.56 1.31
CA SER A 221 -17.75 -34.04 0.18
C SER A 221 -18.02 -32.52 0.29
N GLN A 222 -18.18 -32.03 1.52
CA GLN A 222 -18.44 -30.64 1.87
C GLN A 222 -17.19 -29.75 1.90
N MET A 223 -15.99 -30.32 1.76
CA MET A 223 -14.75 -29.54 1.65
C MET A 223 -14.68 -28.84 0.29
N LEU A 224 -14.02 -27.68 0.26
CA LEU A 224 -13.72 -26.99 -0.99
C LEU A 224 -12.64 -27.72 -1.76
N ASN A 225 -12.78 -27.77 -3.09
CA ASN A 225 -11.80 -28.36 -3.99
C ASN A 225 -10.57 -27.47 -4.08
N ILE A 226 -9.41 -27.99 -3.70
CA ILE A 226 -8.15 -27.23 -3.67
C ILE A 226 -7.63 -27.10 -5.11
N PRO A 227 -7.50 -25.89 -5.66
CA PRO A 227 -6.95 -25.72 -7.00
C PRO A 227 -5.46 -26.10 -7.03
N LEU A 228 -5.06 -26.82 -8.08
CA LEU A 228 -3.67 -27.27 -8.25
C LEU A 228 -2.80 -26.11 -8.77
N PHE A 229 -2.20 -25.36 -7.86
CA PHE A 229 -1.15 -24.39 -8.19
C PHE A 229 0.22 -24.94 -7.82
N ARG A 230 1.07 -25.15 -8.83
CA ARG A 230 2.45 -25.65 -8.67
C ARG A 230 3.43 -24.58 -8.20
N THR A 231 3.12 -23.30 -8.40
CA THR A 231 4.02 -22.18 -8.09
C THR A 231 3.65 -21.51 -6.77
N ALA A 232 4.64 -21.03 -6.03
CA ALA A 232 4.42 -20.25 -4.81
C ALA A 232 3.58 -18.98 -5.07
N THR A 233 3.72 -18.36 -6.24
CA THR A 233 2.88 -17.21 -6.65
C THR A 233 1.42 -17.62 -6.85
N GLY A 234 1.16 -18.77 -7.48
CA GLY A 234 -0.19 -19.31 -7.64
C GLY A 234 -0.84 -19.65 -6.29
N GLN A 235 -0.06 -20.19 -5.35
CA GLN A 235 -0.52 -20.48 -3.99
C GLN A 235 -0.78 -19.22 -3.15
N LYS A 236 -0.24 -18.06 -3.55
CA LYS A 236 -0.57 -16.75 -2.95
C LYS A 236 -1.86 -16.14 -3.49
N THR A 237 -2.46 -16.70 -4.54
CA THR A 237 -3.72 -16.18 -5.08
C THR A 237 -4.83 -16.23 -4.04
N PHE A 238 -5.77 -15.29 -4.14
CA PHE A 238 -6.95 -15.28 -3.28
C PHE A 238 -7.68 -16.63 -3.29
N TYR A 239 -7.89 -17.19 -4.49
CA TYR A 239 -8.63 -18.44 -4.64
C TYR A 239 -8.01 -19.61 -3.87
N TYR A 240 -6.70 -19.83 -4.01
CA TYR A 240 -6.01 -20.90 -3.29
C TYR A 240 -6.04 -20.68 -1.78
N ARG A 241 -5.73 -19.47 -1.33
CA ARG A 241 -5.67 -19.13 0.10
C ARG A 241 -7.03 -19.31 0.77
N THR A 242 -8.09 -18.79 0.18
CA THR A 242 -9.46 -18.89 0.71
C THR A 242 -9.92 -20.34 0.84
N VAL A 243 -9.68 -21.17 -0.18
CA VAL A 243 -10.02 -22.60 -0.13
C VAL A 243 -9.22 -23.32 0.97
N ASN A 244 -7.91 -23.06 1.05
CA ASN A 244 -7.06 -23.68 2.05
C ASN A 244 -7.45 -23.25 3.47
N ILE A 245 -7.72 -21.96 3.69
CA ILE A 245 -8.16 -21.41 4.97
C ILE A 245 -9.48 -22.05 5.39
N TRP A 246 -10.48 -22.07 4.51
CA TRP A 246 -11.78 -22.65 4.81
C TRP A 246 -11.66 -24.12 5.20
N ASN A 247 -10.92 -24.91 4.43
CA ASN A 247 -10.76 -26.34 4.71
C ASN A 247 -10.11 -26.60 6.08
N ASN A 248 -9.13 -25.78 6.49
CA ASN A 248 -8.43 -25.92 7.76
C ASN A 248 -9.10 -25.19 8.95
N LEU A 249 -10.20 -24.48 8.74
CA LEU A 249 -10.90 -23.77 9.81
C LEU A 249 -11.66 -24.76 10.72
N ASN A 250 -11.69 -24.51 12.03
CA ASN A 250 -12.48 -25.32 12.97
C ASN A 250 -13.97 -25.28 12.60
N ASN A 251 -14.63 -26.45 12.65
CA ASN A 251 -16.05 -26.60 12.40
C ASN A 251 -16.92 -25.70 13.30
N ASP A 252 -16.52 -25.48 14.56
CA ASP A 252 -17.25 -24.59 15.49
C ASP A 252 -17.35 -23.14 14.99
N ILE A 253 -16.39 -22.72 14.18
CA ILE A 253 -16.34 -21.39 13.56
C ILE A 253 -17.14 -21.41 12.24
N LYS A 254 -17.07 -22.50 11.47
CA LYS A 254 -17.84 -22.65 10.21
C LYS A 254 -19.35 -22.65 10.42
N VAL A 255 -19.83 -23.16 11.55
CA VAL A 255 -21.27 -23.28 11.87
C VAL A 255 -21.84 -21.97 12.46
N CYS A 256 -21.07 -20.88 12.49
CA CYS A 256 -21.61 -19.58 12.91
C CYS A 256 -22.78 -19.16 12.03
N ILE A 257 -23.84 -18.65 12.65
CA ILE A 257 -25.08 -18.22 11.98
C ILE A 257 -24.90 -16.93 11.17
N ASP A 258 -24.01 -16.05 11.62
CA ASP A 258 -23.85 -14.71 11.05
C ASP A 258 -22.39 -14.26 11.03
N VAL A 259 -22.13 -13.24 10.20
CA VAL A 259 -20.78 -12.72 9.95
C VAL A 259 -20.15 -12.09 11.19
N ASN A 260 -20.93 -11.46 12.08
CA ASN A 260 -20.41 -10.81 13.27
C ASN A 260 -19.96 -11.86 14.30
N SER A 261 -20.77 -12.89 14.51
CA SER A 261 -20.43 -14.06 15.34
C SER A 261 -19.16 -14.75 14.82
N PHE A 262 -19.07 -14.97 13.51
CA PHE A 262 -17.88 -15.51 12.85
C PHE A 262 -16.64 -14.64 13.09
N ARG A 263 -16.75 -13.32 12.84
CA ARG A 263 -15.65 -12.36 13.03
C ARG A 263 -15.16 -12.33 14.47
N SER A 264 -16.08 -12.34 15.43
CA SER A 264 -15.76 -12.31 16.86
C SER A 264 -14.98 -13.55 17.28
N LYS A 265 -15.49 -14.75 16.99
CA LYS A 265 -14.79 -16.02 17.29
C LYS A 265 -13.43 -16.12 16.60
N LEU A 266 -13.35 -15.73 15.34
CA LEU A 266 -12.10 -15.79 14.57
C LEU A 266 -11.04 -14.83 15.14
N ARG A 267 -11.44 -13.62 15.58
CA ARG A 267 -10.52 -12.70 16.27
C ARG A 267 -10.02 -13.30 17.58
N GLY A 268 -10.89 -13.94 18.35
CA GLY A 268 -10.49 -14.64 19.59
C GLY A 268 -9.36 -15.64 19.32
N VAL A 269 -9.55 -16.54 18.34
CA VAL A 269 -8.53 -17.54 17.97
C VAL A 269 -7.20 -16.90 17.53
N LEU A 270 -7.25 -15.82 16.75
CA LEU A 270 -6.03 -15.13 16.30
C LEU A 270 -5.33 -14.38 17.44
N LEU A 271 -6.08 -13.80 18.37
CA LEU A 271 -5.52 -13.15 19.55
C LEU A 271 -4.89 -14.16 20.51
N ASP A 272 -5.51 -15.33 20.70
CA ASP A 272 -4.96 -16.40 21.53
C ASP A 272 -3.72 -17.02 20.90
N LYS A 273 -3.64 -17.06 19.56
CA LYS A 273 -2.41 -17.41 18.85
C LYS A 273 -1.32 -16.37 19.10
N PHE A 274 -1.63 -15.08 18.93
CA PHE A 274 -0.68 -13.99 19.16
C PHE A 274 -0.11 -14.01 20.60
N LYS A 275 -0.96 -14.17 21.62
CA LYS A 275 -0.55 -14.27 23.03
C LYS A 275 0.32 -15.49 23.37
N ARG A 276 0.30 -16.54 22.54
CA ARG A 276 1.12 -17.76 22.75
C ARG A 276 2.47 -17.68 22.06
N GLU A 277 2.66 -16.71 21.17
CA GLU A 277 3.89 -16.50 20.39
C GLU A 277 4.79 -15.42 20.99
N GLU A 278 4.30 -14.64 21.98
CA GLU A 278 5.07 -13.75 22.87
C GLU A 278 5.54 -14.50 24.13
#